data_AF-P22282-F1
#
_entry.id   AF-P22282-F1
#
_cell.length_a   1.000
_cell.length_b   1.000
_cell.length_c   1.000
_cell.angle_alpha   90.00
_cell.angle_beta   90.00
_cell.angle_gamma   90.00
#
_symmetry.space_group_name_H-M   'P 1'
#
loop_
_entity.id
_entity.type
_entity.pdbx_description
1 polymer ?
#
loop_
_entity_poly.entity_id
_entity_poly.type
_entity_poly.pdbx_seq_one_letter_code
_entity_poly.pdbx_strand_id
1 'polypeptide(L)'
;MCKTLHGTLLLLAIFVLFLNFSHATAKRTRRGMEIFEKNFIDKNKLKDVYDVFKYLYNTHSADTYLSNIKNESFTMNIWGFGEIEMVKTKCRKIDSDFYKCSFQREFYNLKRTPGETMYYISLPGSVRCRKLLSKLDNCPFEEQTEQLKREICYFVVYPDYIEQNIHAVRFDCYTK
;
A
#
# COMPACT_ATOMS: atom_id res chain seq x y z
N MET A 1 -4.81 52.40 -42.48
CA MET A 1 -4.20 51.06 -42.20
C MET A 1 -3.92 50.81 -40.70
N CYS A 2 -4.62 51.45 -39.74
CA CYS A 2 -4.34 51.26 -38.29
C CYS A 2 -5.18 50.18 -37.57
N LYS A 3 -6.27 49.67 -38.16
CA LYS A 3 -7.13 48.68 -37.50
C LYS A 3 -6.54 47.26 -37.48
N THR A 4 -5.65 46.93 -38.42
CA THR A 4 -4.99 45.62 -38.49
C THR A 4 -3.88 45.44 -37.46
N LEU A 5 -3.15 46.51 -37.11
CA LEU A 5 -2.03 46.43 -36.16
C LEU A 5 -2.47 46.09 -34.72
N HIS A 6 -3.63 46.58 -34.29
CA HIS A 6 -4.15 46.29 -32.95
C HIS A 6 -4.58 44.83 -32.78
N GLY A 7 -5.17 44.22 -33.82
CA GLY A 7 -5.58 42.82 -33.80
C GLY A 7 -4.38 41.87 -33.68
N THR A 8 -3.29 42.15 -34.42
CA THR A 8 -2.06 41.36 -34.35
C THR A 8 -1.37 41.48 -32.99
N LEU A 9 -1.36 42.67 -32.38
CA LEU A 9 -0.79 42.87 -31.04
C LEU A 9 -1.59 42.13 -29.96
N LEU A 10 -2.93 42.15 -30.05
CA LEU A 10 -3.79 41.43 -29.11
C LEU A 10 -3.58 39.91 -29.22
N LEU A 11 -3.53 39.36 -30.44
CA LEU A 11 -3.26 37.94 -30.66
C LEU A 11 -1.88 37.53 -30.12
N LEU A 12 -0.86 38.35 -30.34
CA LEU A 12 0.49 38.10 -29.81
C LEU A 12 0.49 38.09 -28.27
N ALA A 13 -0.18 39.04 -27.63
CA ALA A 13 -0.30 39.09 -26.17
C ALA A 13 -1.02 37.86 -25.61
N ILE A 14 -2.12 37.44 -26.24
CA ILE A 14 -2.85 36.21 -25.87
C ILE A 14 -1.95 34.98 -26.02
N PHE A 15 -1.21 34.87 -27.12
CA PHE A 15 -0.30 33.75 -27.37
C PHE A 15 0.83 33.69 -26.32
N VAL A 16 1.44 34.83 -25.97
CA VAL A 16 2.47 34.92 -24.92
C VAL A 16 1.90 34.53 -23.55
N LEU A 17 0.67 34.92 -23.23
CA LEU A 17 0.00 34.51 -21.99
C LEU A 17 -0.24 33.00 -21.94
N PHE A 18 -0.73 32.39 -23.02
CA PHE A 18 -0.91 30.94 -23.11
C PHE A 18 0.41 30.17 -23.01
N LEU A 19 1.49 30.66 -23.63
CA LEU A 19 2.82 30.05 -23.51
C LEU A 19 3.34 30.13 -22.07
N ASN A 20 3.22 31.28 -21.41
CA ASN A 20 3.65 31.44 -20.02
C ASN A 20 2.81 30.58 -19.07
N PHE A 21 1.50 30.49 -19.28
CA PHE A 21 0.62 29.61 -18.49
C PHE A 21 0.96 28.13 -18.69
N SER A 22 1.21 27.72 -19.94
CA SER A 22 1.62 26.35 -20.28
C SER A 22 2.98 26.02 -19.66
N HIS A 23 3.94 26.94 -19.70
CA HIS A 23 5.25 26.77 -19.09
C HIS A 23 5.17 26.69 -17.56
N ALA A 24 4.39 27.56 -16.92
CA ALA A 24 4.17 27.52 -15.48
C ALA A 24 3.50 26.21 -15.04
N THR A 25 2.51 25.74 -15.80
CA THR A 25 1.83 24.45 -15.56
C THR A 25 2.79 23.30 -15.73
N ALA A 26 3.54 23.24 -16.83
CA ALA A 26 4.54 22.21 -17.08
C ALA A 26 5.63 22.19 -15.99
N LYS A 27 6.12 23.36 -15.56
CA LYS A 27 7.10 23.49 -14.48
C LYS A 27 6.53 22.99 -13.15
N ARG A 28 5.27 23.29 -12.84
CA ARG A 28 4.59 22.79 -11.63
C ARG A 28 4.42 21.27 -11.67
N THR A 29 3.98 20.73 -12.79
CA THR A 29 3.83 19.28 -13.00
C THR A 29 5.19 18.57 -12.88
N ARG A 30 6.23 19.11 -13.55
CA ARG A 30 7.58 18.56 -13.50
C ARG A 30 8.18 18.63 -12.10
N ARG A 31 8.04 19.76 -11.38
CA ARG A 31 8.49 19.85 -9.98
C ARG A 31 7.74 18.86 -9.09
N GLY A 32 6.43 18.67 -9.32
CA GLY A 32 5.67 17.61 -8.66
C GLY A 32 6.30 16.25 -8.92
N MET A 33 6.51 15.88 -10.19
CA MET A 33 7.15 14.62 -10.60
C MET A 33 8.56 14.46 -10.02
N GLU A 34 9.40 15.49 -10.00
CA GLU A 34 10.76 15.44 -9.44
C GLU A 34 10.75 15.25 -7.91
N ILE A 35 9.76 15.80 -7.20
CA ILE A 35 9.54 15.52 -5.77
C ILE A 35 9.14 14.04 -5.60
N PHE A 36 8.29 13.50 -6.48
CA PHE A 36 7.90 12.08 -6.45
C PHE A 36 9.06 11.14 -6.79
N GLU A 37 9.88 11.46 -7.80
CA GLU A 37 11.06 10.67 -8.19
C GLU A 37 12.12 10.62 -7.07
N LYS A 38 12.20 11.65 -6.22
CA LYS A 38 13.17 11.67 -5.11
C LYS A 38 12.63 11.03 -3.83
N ASN A 39 11.31 11.01 -3.63
CA ASN A 39 10.67 10.50 -2.43
C ASN A 39 10.24 9.04 -2.58
N PHE A 40 11.20 8.16 -2.91
CA PHE A 40 10.96 6.73 -2.85
C PHE A 40 10.78 6.29 -1.40
N ILE A 41 9.69 5.56 -1.13
CA ILE A 41 9.54 4.84 0.13
C ILE A 41 10.62 3.76 0.17
N ASP A 42 11.48 3.80 1.21
CA ASP A 42 12.50 2.76 1.42
C ASP A 42 11.85 1.38 1.44
N LYS A 43 12.41 0.41 0.70
CA LYS A 43 11.95 -0.98 0.66
C LYS A 43 11.82 -1.59 2.06
N ASN A 44 12.64 -1.15 3.01
CA ASN A 44 12.53 -1.59 4.41
C ASN A 44 11.17 -1.24 5.04
N LYS A 45 10.58 -0.09 4.67
CA LYS A 45 9.26 0.30 5.20
C LYS A 45 8.13 -0.55 4.64
N LEU A 46 8.27 -1.04 3.41
CA LEU A 46 7.31 -1.97 2.83
C LEU A 46 7.34 -3.33 3.55
N LYS A 47 8.51 -3.76 4.02
CA LYS A 47 8.62 -4.95 4.89
C LYS A 47 7.84 -4.78 6.19
N ASP A 48 7.96 -3.63 6.85
CA ASP A 48 7.20 -3.34 8.07
C ASP A 48 5.68 -3.38 7.81
N VAL A 49 5.23 -2.84 6.67
CA VAL A 49 3.82 -2.94 6.23
C VAL A 49 3.37 -4.39 6.13
N TYR A 50 4.17 -5.24 5.46
CA TYR A 50 3.84 -6.66 5.31
C TYR A 50 3.83 -7.40 6.65
N ASP A 51 4.76 -7.13 7.55
CA ASP A 51 4.81 -7.78 8.85
C ASP A 51 3.63 -7.37 9.74
N VAL A 52 3.21 -6.10 9.71
CA VAL A 52 1.98 -5.64 10.37
C VAL A 52 0.75 -6.29 9.75
N PHE A 53 0.68 -6.36 8.43
CA PHE A 53 -0.44 -6.98 7.73
C PHE A 53 -0.55 -8.47 8.04
N LYS A 54 0.53 -9.25 7.93
CA LYS A 54 0.58 -10.67 8.31
C LYS A 54 0.06 -10.88 9.73
N TYR A 55 0.49 -10.04 10.67
CA TYR A 55 0.02 -10.11 12.05
C TYR A 55 -1.50 -9.89 12.13
N LEU A 56 -2.01 -8.77 11.62
CA LEU A 56 -3.44 -8.43 11.69
C LEU A 56 -4.33 -9.45 10.95
N TYR A 57 -3.90 -9.90 9.77
CA TYR A 57 -4.59 -10.94 9.01
C TYR A 57 -4.77 -12.20 9.85
N ASN A 58 -3.70 -12.69 10.48
CA ASN A 58 -3.75 -13.88 11.33
C ASN A 58 -4.53 -13.65 12.63
N THR A 59 -4.55 -12.43 13.17
CA THR A 59 -5.38 -12.05 14.33
C THR A 59 -6.86 -12.22 14.04
N HIS A 60 -7.29 -11.79 12.86
CA HIS A 60 -8.71 -11.74 12.49
C HIS A 60 -9.20 -12.95 11.70
N SER A 61 -8.29 -13.78 11.17
CA SER A 61 -8.64 -15.06 10.58
C SER A 61 -9.15 -16.02 11.65
N ALA A 62 -10.24 -16.74 11.36
CA ALA A 62 -10.78 -17.80 12.21
C ALA A 62 -10.06 -19.14 12.02
N ASP A 63 -9.10 -19.24 11.09
CA ASP A 63 -8.37 -20.48 10.83
C ASP A 63 -7.47 -20.87 12.01
N THR A 64 -7.33 -22.18 12.21
CA THR A 64 -6.43 -22.78 13.22
C THR A 64 -4.95 -22.68 12.81
N TYR A 65 -4.70 -22.63 11.51
CA TYR A 65 -3.38 -22.49 10.90
C TYR A 65 -3.06 -21.03 10.62
N LEU A 66 -1.78 -20.71 10.61
CA LEU A 66 -1.26 -19.43 10.16
C LEU A 66 -1.35 -19.34 8.63
N SER A 67 -1.64 -18.15 8.12
CA SER A 67 -1.48 -17.80 6.70
C SER A 67 -0.29 -16.88 6.52
N ASN A 68 0.41 -17.01 5.40
CA ASN A 68 1.52 -16.14 5.03
C ASN A 68 1.38 -15.63 3.59
N ILE A 69 2.13 -14.57 3.28
CA ILE A 69 2.25 -14.02 1.94
C ILE A 69 3.07 -15.02 1.10
N LYS A 70 2.45 -15.57 0.07
CA LYS A 70 3.12 -16.45 -0.90
C LYS A 70 3.75 -15.65 -2.04
N ASN A 71 3.03 -14.64 -2.51
CA ASN A 71 3.44 -13.75 -3.58
C ASN A 71 2.98 -12.33 -3.25
N GLU A 72 3.80 -11.35 -3.64
CA GLU A 72 3.47 -9.95 -3.54
C GLU A 72 3.89 -9.20 -4.82
N SER A 73 3.11 -8.18 -5.17
CA SER A 73 3.49 -7.19 -6.17
C SER A 73 3.26 -5.80 -5.61
N PHE A 74 4.12 -4.86 -5.97
CA PHE A 74 4.01 -3.48 -5.54
C PHE A 74 4.51 -2.54 -6.64
N THR A 75 3.70 -1.54 -6.93
CA THR A 75 4.03 -0.46 -7.87
C THR A 75 3.78 0.87 -7.19
N MET A 76 4.79 1.73 -7.20
CA MET A 76 4.68 3.09 -6.70
C MET A 76 4.56 4.06 -7.88
N ASN A 77 3.45 4.80 -7.93
CA ASN A 77 3.30 5.99 -8.76
C ASN A 77 3.09 7.20 -7.83
N ILE A 78 2.10 8.06 -8.12
CA ILE A 78 1.59 9.06 -7.16
C ILE A 78 1.07 8.37 -5.89
N TRP A 79 0.63 7.12 -5.98
CA TRP A 79 0.25 6.31 -4.82
C TRP A 79 0.95 4.95 -4.93
N GLY A 80 1.14 4.29 -3.79
CA GLY A 80 1.61 2.91 -3.77
C GLY A 80 0.42 1.97 -3.88
N PHE A 81 0.42 1.11 -4.89
CA PHE A 81 -0.56 0.05 -5.05
C PHE A 81 0.14 -1.29 -5.07
N GLY A 82 -0.48 -2.30 -4.49
CA GLY A 82 0.04 -3.65 -4.60
C GLY A 82 -1.03 -4.72 -4.42
N GLU A 83 -0.59 -5.94 -4.65
CA GLU A 83 -1.37 -7.16 -4.49
C GLU A 83 -0.57 -8.14 -3.65
N ILE A 84 -1.26 -8.87 -2.78
CA ILE A 84 -0.68 -9.97 -2.00
C ILE A 84 -1.57 -11.21 -2.09
N GLU A 85 -0.94 -12.36 -2.25
CA GLU A 85 -1.58 -13.67 -2.18
C GLU A 85 -1.33 -14.26 -0.79
N MET A 86 -2.40 -14.37 0.01
CA MET A 86 -2.38 -15.02 1.32
C MET A 86 -2.72 -16.50 1.17
N VAL A 87 -1.84 -17.35 1.72
CA VAL A 87 -1.96 -18.81 1.63
C VAL A 87 -1.74 -19.43 3.00
N LYS A 88 -2.57 -20.42 3.33
CA LYS A 88 -2.46 -21.20 4.57
C LYS A 88 -1.14 -21.97 4.63
N THR A 89 -0.56 -22.03 5.83
CA THR A 89 0.68 -22.74 6.13
C THR A 89 0.39 -23.98 7.00
N LYS A 90 1.39 -24.87 7.14
CA LYS A 90 1.27 -26.05 8.02
C LYS A 90 1.39 -25.71 9.52
N CYS A 91 1.70 -24.47 9.89
CA CYS A 91 1.91 -24.08 11.29
C CYS A 91 0.61 -23.65 11.96
N ARG A 92 0.35 -24.17 13.16
CA ARG A 92 -0.80 -23.75 13.96
C ARG A 92 -0.51 -22.45 14.72
N LYS A 93 -1.54 -21.64 14.92
CA LYS A 93 -1.46 -20.38 15.70
C LYS A 93 -1.06 -20.61 17.16
N ILE A 94 -1.50 -21.73 17.74
CA ILE A 94 -1.19 -22.09 19.14
C ILE A 94 0.32 -22.28 19.36
N ASP A 95 1.03 -22.77 18.35
CA ASP A 95 2.45 -23.10 18.45
C ASP A 95 3.36 -21.88 18.22
N SER A 96 2.82 -20.70 17.90
CA SER A 96 3.61 -19.54 17.45
C SER A 96 3.69 -18.42 18.49
N ASP A 97 3.31 -18.68 19.74
CA ASP A 97 3.17 -17.66 20.79
C ASP A 97 2.33 -16.46 20.31
N PHE A 98 1.46 -16.67 19.32
CA PHE A 98 0.75 -15.61 18.59
C PHE A 98 0.00 -14.70 19.54
N TYR A 99 -0.65 -15.27 20.55
CA TYR A 99 -1.45 -14.55 21.54
C TYR A 99 -0.63 -13.66 22.49
N LYS A 100 0.71 -13.80 22.52
CA LYS A 100 1.61 -12.93 23.30
C LYS A 100 2.03 -11.68 22.54
N CYS A 101 1.69 -11.61 21.27
CA CYS A 101 1.90 -10.43 20.46
C CYS A 101 1.00 -9.28 20.86
N SER A 102 1.54 -8.07 20.78
CA SER A 102 0.74 -6.85 20.83
C SER A 102 1.11 -5.93 19.68
N PHE A 103 0.10 -5.24 19.16
CA PHE A 103 0.25 -4.16 18.21
C PHE A 103 -0.26 -2.88 18.85
N GLN A 104 0.62 -1.89 19.00
CA GLN A 104 0.40 -0.70 19.84
C GLN A 104 -0.19 0.48 19.05
N ARG A 105 -0.96 0.24 18.00
CA ARG A 105 -1.54 1.29 17.15
C ARG A 105 -2.99 1.00 16.79
N GLU A 106 -3.69 2.07 16.46
CA GLU A 106 -5.04 1.99 15.91
C GLU A 106 -5.02 1.30 14.56
N PHE A 107 -5.92 0.33 14.43
CA PHE A 107 -6.26 -0.29 13.17
C PHE A 107 -7.77 -0.45 13.12
N TYR A 108 -8.32 -0.50 11.91
CA TYR A 108 -9.72 -0.80 11.68
C TYR A 108 -9.80 -2.07 10.85
N ASN A 109 -10.66 -3.00 11.28
CA ASN A 109 -11.09 -4.14 10.48
C ASN A 109 -12.59 -3.95 10.19
N LEU A 110 -12.94 -3.99 8.90
CA LEU A 110 -14.33 -3.83 8.44
C LEU A 110 -14.66 -4.98 7.50
N LYS A 111 -15.61 -5.83 7.89
CA LYS A 111 -16.22 -6.80 6.99
C LYS A 111 -17.28 -6.09 6.16
N ARG A 112 -16.99 -5.78 4.90
CA ARG A 112 -17.91 -5.04 4.01
C ARG A 112 -19.04 -5.92 3.50
N THR A 113 -18.71 -7.13 3.06
CA THR A 113 -19.65 -8.13 2.53
C THR A 113 -19.16 -9.53 2.93
N PRO A 114 -20.00 -10.59 2.82
CA PRO A 114 -19.53 -11.96 2.98
C PRO A 114 -18.42 -12.27 1.97
N GLY A 115 -17.17 -12.35 2.42
CA GLY A 115 -15.99 -12.61 1.59
C GLY A 115 -15.08 -11.41 1.32
N GLU A 116 -15.46 -10.20 1.76
CA GLU A 116 -14.61 -9.00 1.66
C GLU A 116 -14.25 -8.46 3.04
N THR A 117 -12.94 -8.40 3.32
CA THR A 117 -12.39 -7.83 4.56
C THR A 117 -11.47 -6.67 4.24
N MET A 118 -11.75 -5.52 4.83
CA MET A 118 -10.87 -4.35 4.73
C MET A 118 -10.07 -4.18 6.03
N TYR A 119 -8.78 -3.91 5.89
CA TYR A 119 -7.90 -3.50 6.97
C TYR A 119 -7.39 -2.09 6.71
N TYR A 120 -7.55 -1.17 7.65
CA TYR A 120 -6.91 0.15 7.62
C TYR A 120 -5.94 0.25 8.79
N ILE A 121 -4.68 0.57 8.49
CA ILE A 121 -3.57 0.51 9.43
C ILE A 121 -2.86 1.86 9.44
N SER A 122 -2.82 2.52 10.60
CA SER A 122 -2.01 3.73 10.80
C SER A 122 -0.56 3.36 11.12
N LEU A 123 0.40 4.03 10.47
CA LEU A 123 1.84 3.80 10.56
C LEU A 123 2.59 5.10 10.95
N PRO A 124 3.80 5.01 11.54
CA PRO A 124 4.56 3.81 11.85
C PRO A 124 3.98 3.06 13.06
N GLY A 125 3.80 1.76 12.88
CA GLY A 125 3.51 0.79 13.93
C GLY A 125 4.62 -0.24 13.95
N SER A 126 5.04 -0.66 15.15
CA SER A 126 6.00 -1.77 15.27
C SER A 126 5.26 -2.99 15.81
N VAL A 127 5.41 -4.12 15.11
CA VAL A 127 4.98 -5.41 15.63
C VAL A 127 6.11 -5.96 16.49
N ARG A 128 5.91 -6.05 17.80
CA ARG A 128 6.88 -6.68 18.71
C ARG A 128 6.74 -8.21 18.70
N CYS A 129 6.79 -8.82 17.52
CA CYS A 129 6.56 -10.27 17.33
C CYS A 129 7.63 -10.96 16.50
N ARG A 130 8.91 -10.71 16.80
CA ARG A 130 10.01 -11.34 16.08
C ARG A 130 9.88 -12.87 15.98
N LYS A 131 9.37 -13.53 17.03
CA LYS A 131 9.13 -14.99 17.03
C LYS A 131 8.05 -15.42 16.04
N LEU A 132 6.91 -14.73 15.99
CA LEU A 132 5.83 -15.03 15.04
C LEU A 132 6.30 -14.83 13.61
N LEU A 133 6.92 -13.68 13.34
CA LEU A 133 7.41 -13.33 12.01
C LEU A 133 8.47 -14.33 11.55
N SER A 134 9.44 -14.65 12.41
CA SER A 134 10.44 -15.68 12.14
C SER A 134 9.81 -17.06 11.90
N LYS A 135 8.72 -17.39 12.59
CA LYS A 135 8.03 -18.66 12.36
C LYS A 135 7.28 -18.68 11.03
N LEU A 136 6.60 -17.58 10.67
CA LEU A 136 5.93 -17.44 9.38
C LEU A 136 6.92 -17.59 8.22
N ASP A 137 8.11 -16.98 8.33
CA ASP A 137 9.16 -17.06 7.31
C ASP A 137 9.69 -18.50 7.10
N ASN A 138 9.68 -19.33 8.14
CA ASN A 138 10.16 -20.71 8.09
C ASN A 138 9.04 -21.74 7.93
N CYS A 139 7.78 -21.31 7.93
CA CYS A 139 6.66 -22.24 7.90
C CYS A 139 6.34 -22.67 6.46
N PRO A 140 6.36 -23.98 6.15
CA PRO A 140 5.98 -24.42 4.82
C PRO A 140 4.50 -24.15 4.55
N PHE A 141 4.21 -23.75 3.31
CA PHE A 141 2.84 -23.68 2.81
C PHE A 141 2.18 -25.07 2.81
N GLU A 142 0.87 -25.09 3.04
CA GLU A 142 0.10 -26.32 2.86
C GLU A 142 0.05 -26.68 1.36
N GLU A 143 0.04 -27.98 1.04
CA GLU A 143 -0.04 -28.42 -0.36
C GLU A 143 -1.35 -27.92 -0.96
N GLN A 144 -1.25 -27.25 -2.12
CA GLN A 144 -2.38 -26.53 -2.69
C GLN A 144 -3.40 -27.51 -3.28
N THR A 145 -4.35 -27.94 -2.47
CA THR A 145 -5.60 -28.52 -2.94
C THR A 145 -6.55 -27.40 -3.36
N GLU A 146 -7.52 -27.67 -4.24
CA GLU A 146 -8.56 -26.68 -4.60
C GLU A 146 -9.37 -26.18 -3.39
N GLN A 147 -9.32 -26.91 -2.27
CA GLN A 147 -9.97 -26.53 -1.02
C GLN A 147 -9.18 -25.49 -0.20
N LEU A 148 -7.93 -25.20 -0.57
CA LEU A 148 -7.14 -24.24 0.18
C LEU A 148 -7.62 -22.83 -0.11
N LYS A 149 -8.19 -22.15 0.89
CA LYS A 149 -8.59 -20.74 0.81
C LYS A 149 -7.41 -19.89 0.37
N ARG A 150 -7.47 -19.40 -0.86
CA ARG A 150 -6.57 -18.37 -1.38
C ARG A 150 -7.29 -17.05 -1.24
N GLU A 151 -6.65 -16.11 -0.57
CA GLU A 151 -7.19 -14.77 -0.43
C GLU A 151 -6.26 -13.79 -1.12
N ILE A 152 -6.81 -13.05 -2.08
CA ILE A 152 -6.08 -11.99 -2.76
C ILE A 152 -6.44 -10.69 -2.06
N CYS A 153 -5.43 -9.96 -1.58
CA CYS A 153 -5.64 -8.63 -1.04
C CYS A 153 -4.97 -7.58 -1.92
N TYR A 154 -5.75 -6.58 -2.31
CA TYR A 154 -5.22 -5.37 -2.92
C TYR A 154 -4.94 -4.36 -1.82
N PHE A 155 -3.87 -3.59 -1.96
CA PHE A 155 -3.55 -2.58 -0.96
C PHE A 155 -3.11 -1.26 -1.55
N VAL A 156 -3.41 -0.19 -0.82
CA VAL A 156 -3.05 1.19 -1.12
C VAL A 156 -2.24 1.75 0.03
N VAL A 157 -1.05 2.26 -0.28
CA VAL A 157 -0.15 2.94 0.64
C VAL A 157 -0.38 4.44 0.56
N TYR A 158 -0.56 5.07 1.72
CA TYR A 158 -0.71 6.50 1.89
C TYR A 158 0.60 7.07 2.44
N PRO A 159 1.50 7.58 1.58
CA PRO A 159 2.77 8.13 2.02
C PRO A 159 2.63 9.47 2.74
N ASP A 160 3.53 9.71 3.70
CA ASP A 160 3.93 11.05 4.13
C ASP A 160 5.14 11.47 3.30
N TYR A 161 4.93 12.40 2.36
CA TYR A 161 5.98 12.88 1.47
C TYR A 161 7.00 13.80 2.13
N ILE A 162 6.66 14.39 3.28
CA ILE A 162 7.56 15.28 4.03
C ILE A 162 8.53 14.41 4.84
N GLU A 163 8.00 13.41 5.53
CA GLU A 163 8.79 12.50 6.38
C GLU A 163 9.38 11.30 5.62
N GLN A 164 9.08 11.14 4.33
CA GLN A 164 9.43 9.96 3.53
C GLN A 164 9.02 8.66 4.24
N ASN A 165 7.78 8.65 4.73
CA ASN A 165 7.23 7.57 5.54
C ASN A 165 5.92 7.05 4.96
N ILE A 166 5.42 5.96 5.49
CA ILE A 166 4.06 5.52 5.24
C ILE A 166 3.22 6.00 6.42
N HIS A 167 2.22 6.83 6.14
CA HIS A 167 1.28 7.31 7.14
C HIS A 167 0.19 6.26 7.44
N ALA A 168 -0.32 5.62 6.38
CA ALA A 168 -1.31 4.56 6.53
C ALA A 168 -1.28 3.58 5.36
N VAL A 169 -1.89 2.42 5.54
CA VAL A 169 -2.14 1.44 4.48
C VAL A 169 -3.56 0.91 4.61
N ARG A 170 -4.22 0.76 3.46
CA ARG A 170 -5.50 0.06 3.36
C ARG A 170 -5.33 -1.22 2.57
N PHE A 171 -5.80 -2.34 3.10
CA PHE A 171 -5.91 -3.62 2.41
C PHE A 171 -7.38 -3.94 2.20
N ASP A 172 -7.73 -4.41 1.02
CA ASP A 172 -9.04 -4.92 0.63
C ASP A 172 -8.86 -6.38 0.18
N CYS A 173 -9.26 -7.34 1.00
CA CYS A 173 -9.05 -8.77 0.82
C CYS A 173 -10.30 -9.50 0.33
N TYR A 174 -10.13 -10.40 -0.64
CA TYR A 174 -11.20 -11.13 -1.31
C TYR A 174 -10.89 -12.63 -1.31
N THR A 175 -11.82 -13.43 -0.77
CA THR A 175 -11.73 -14.89 -0.86
C THR A 175 -12.04 -15.30 -2.31
N LYS A 176 -11.12 -16.02 -2.96
CA LYS A 176 -11.39 -16.70 -4.24
C LYS A 176 -11.95 -18.10 -4.01
#